data_AF-A0A7J8BNH6-F1
#
_entry.id   AF-A0A7J8BNH6-F1
#
_cell.length_a   1.000
_cell.length_b   1.000
_cell.length_c   1.000
_cell.angle_alpha   90.00
_cell.angle_beta   90.00
_cell.angle_gamma   90.00
#
_symmetry.space_group_name_H-M   'P 1'
#
loop_
_entity.id
_entity.type
_entity.pdbx_description
1 polymer ?
#
loop_
_entity_poly.entity_id
_entity_poly.type
_entity_poly.pdbx_seq_one_letter_code
_entity_poly.pdbx_strand_id
1 'polypeptide(L)'
;MHCCVLSAFLLLHLVTAALSLSTCSTLDMDQFMRKRIEAIRGQILSKLKLTSPPEDYPEPEDVPPEVISIYNSTRDLLQEKASRRAAACERERSDEEYYAKEVYKIDMPPSFPSENAIPPTFYRPYFRIVRFDVSAMEKNASNLVKAEFRVFRLQNPKARVPEQRIELYQVTSLGLWEWTVSLESGGGSLLLLSNFRS
;
A
#
# COMPACT_ATOMS: atom_id res chain seq x y z
N MET A 1 15.72 -62.48 -38.00
CA MET A 1 14.79 -61.48 -38.55
C MET A 1 13.69 -61.08 -37.56
N HIS A 2 13.08 -62.00 -36.80
CA HIS A 2 12.00 -61.67 -35.85
C HIS A 2 12.42 -60.85 -34.61
N CYS A 3 13.61 -61.06 -34.04
CA CYS A 3 14.07 -60.28 -32.88
C CYS A 3 14.30 -58.79 -33.18
N CYS A 4 14.78 -58.46 -34.39
CA CYS A 4 14.99 -57.07 -34.80
C CYS A 4 13.67 -56.33 -34.95
N VAL A 5 12.63 -57.00 -35.45
CA VAL A 5 11.30 -56.43 -35.60
C VAL A 5 10.65 -56.20 -34.23
N LEU A 6 10.76 -57.15 -33.30
CA LEU A 6 10.26 -56.99 -31.93
C LEU A 6 10.97 -55.86 -31.17
N SER A 7 12.29 -55.73 -31.35
CA SER A 7 13.06 -54.62 -30.78
C SER A 7 12.64 -53.27 -31.36
N ALA A 8 12.40 -53.18 -32.67
CA ALA A 8 11.92 -51.97 -33.32
C ALA A 8 10.53 -51.56 -32.81
N PHE A 9 9.60 -52.53 -32.64
CA PHE A 9 8.28 -52.26 -32.07
C PHE A 9 8.37 -51.77 -30.62
N LEU A 10 9.21 -52.39 -29.79
CA LEU A 10 9.42 -51.96 -28.40
C LEU A 10 10.00 -50.54 -28.32
N LEU A 11 10.98 -50.21 -29.15
CA LEU A 11 11.54 -48.86 -29.23
C LEU A 11 10.50 -47.84 -29.69
N LEU A 12 9.66 -48.19 -30.66
CA LEU A 12 8.59 -47.32 -31.15
C LEU A 12 7.54 -47.04 -30.07
N HIS A 13 7.14 -48.06 -29.32
CA HIS A 13 6.22 -47.89 -28.18
C HIS A 13 6.85 -47.05 -27.05
N LEU A 14 8.15 -47.23 -26.78
CA LEU A 14 8.86 -46.46 -25.77
C LEU A 14 8.99 -44.97 -26.15
N VAL A 15 9.27 -44.67 -27.42
CA VAL A 15 9.30 -43.29 -27.94
C VAL A 15 7.93 -42.64 -27.89
N THR A 16 6.88 -43.37 -28.28
CA THR A 16 5.50 -42.88 -28.23
C THR A 16 5.05 -42.62 -26.79
N ALA A 17 5.44 -43.50 -25.85
CA ALA A 17 5.19 -43.32 -24.42
C ALA A 17 5.95 -42.12 -23.85
N ALA A 18 7.22 -41.92 -24.22
CA ALA A 18 8.01 -40.77 -23.79
C ALA A 18 7.45 -39.43 -24.32
N LEU A 19 6.97 -39.40 -25.56
CA LEU A 19 6.30 -38.24 -26.16
C LEU A 19 4.94 -37.94 -25.51
N SER A 20 4.23 -38.98 -25.05
CA SER A 20 2.98 -38.82 -24.29
C SER A 20 3.20 -38.42 -22.82
N LEU A 21 4.37 -38.75 -22.24
CA LEU A 21 4.77 -38.35 -20.89
C LEU A 21 5.32 -36.92 -20.86
N SER A 22 5.80 -36.40 -21.99
CA SER A 22 6.03 -34.97 -22.19
C SER A 22 4.72 -34.23 -22.42
N THR A 23 3.83 -34.23 -21.43
CA THR A 23 2.59 -33.43 -21.40
C THR A 23 2.86 -31.92 -21.22
N CYS A 24 4.12 -31.49 -21.23
CA CYS A 24 4.48 -30.08 -21.21
C CYS A 24 4.34 -29.52 -22.63
N SER A 25 3.14 -29.05 -22.98
CA SER A 25 2.91 -28.22 -24.16
C SER A 25 3.93 -27.08 -24.16
N THR A 26 4.59 -26.82 -25.30
CA THR A 26 5.43 -25.64 -25.46
C THR A 26 4.56 -24.40 -25.21
N LEU A 27 4.76 -23.75 -24.07
CA LEU A 27 4.00 -22.56 -23.70
C LEU A 27 4.47 -21.41 -24.59
N ASP A 28 3.60 -20.92 -25.46
CA ASP A 28 3.82 -19.68 -26.20
C ASP A 28 3.70 -18.50 -25.23
N MET A 29 4.85 -18.05 -24.75
CA MET A 29 4.96 -16.92 -23.85
C MET A 29 4.35 -15.65 -24.46
N ASP A 30 4.42 -15.47 -25.78
CA ASP A 30 3.89 -14.26 -26.43
C ASP A 30 2.36 -14.26 -26.42
N GLN A 31 1.72 -15.41 -26.62
CA GLN A 31 0.26 -15.51 -26.47
C GLN A 31 -0.17 -15.27 -25.01
N PHE A 32 0.57 -15.80 -24.04
CA PHE A 32 0.26 -15.59 -22.62
C PHE A 32 0.42 -14.14 -22.21
N MET A 33 1.52 -13.49 -22.61
CA MET A 33 1.77 -12.08 -22.31
C MET A 33 0.71 -11.18 -22.94
N ARG A 34 0.29 -11.43 -24.19
CA ARG A 34 -0.83 -10.70 -24.82
C ARG A 34 -2.14 -10.84 -24.03
N LYS A 35 -2.51 -12.06 -23.64
CA LYS A 35 -3.71 -12.30 -22.81
C LYS A 35 -3.61 -11.61 -21.45
N ARG A 36 -2.43 -11.59 -20.83
CA ARG A 36 -2.20 -10.89 -19.56
C ARG A 36 -2.30 -9.38 -19.70
N ILE A 37 -1.75 -8.80 -20.75
CA ILE A 37 -1.83 -7.36 -21.00
C ILE A 37 -3.30 -6.94 -21.11
N GLU A 38 -4.11 -7.67 -21.88
CA GLU A 38 -5.53 -7.34 -22.05
C GLU A 38 -6.32 -7.52 -20.74
N ALA A 39 -6.01 -8.57 -19.97
CA ALA A 39 -6.61 -8.78 -18.66
C ALA A 39 -6.24 -7.66 -17.66
N ILE A 40 -4.98 -7.22 -17.65
CA ILE A 40 -4.50 -6.12 -16.78
C ILE A 40 -5.14 -4.80 -17.22
N ARG A 41 -5.27 -4.54 -18.52
CA ARG A 41 -5.98 -3.36 -19.04
C ARG A 41 -7.42 -3.31 -18.52
N GLY A 42 -8.17 -4.39 -18.66
CA GLY A 42 -9.54 -4.49 -18.13
C GLY A 42 -9.59 -4.34 -16.61
N GLN A 43 -8.63 -4.90 -15.89
CA GLN A 43 -8.55 -4.79 -14.44
C GLN A 43 -8.30 -3.34 -13.98
N ILE A 44 -7.40 -2.60 -14.63
CA ILE A 44 -7.12 -1.20 -14.30
C ILE A 44 -8.36 -0.34 -14.55
N LEU A 45 -8.99 -0.48 -15.73
CA LEU A 45 -10.19 0.28 -16.08
C LEU A 45 -11.35 -0.01 -15.11
N SER A 46 -11.58 -1.28 -14.77
CA SER A 46 -12.60 -1.67 -13.79
C SER A 46 -12.34 -1.08 -12.41
N LYS A 47 -11.08 -1.08 -11.94
CA LYS A 47 -10.68 -0.47 -10.66
C LYS A 47 -10.91 1.04 -10.64
N LEU A 48 -10.64 1.72 -11.75
CA LEU A 48 -10.84 3.17 -11.91
C LEU A 48 -12.29 3.54 -12.24
N LYS A 49 -13.18 2.56 -12.44
CA LYS A 49 -14.57 2.75 -12.90
C LYS A 49 -14.64 3.47 -14.26
N LEU A 50 -13.68 3.20 -15.13
CA LEU A 50 -13.63 3.73 -16.49
C LEU A 50 -14.03 2.64 -17.48
N THR A 51 -14.73 3.03 -18.54
CA THR A 51 -15.10 2.14 -19.66
C THR A 51 -14.01 2.08 -20.72
N SER A 52 -13.25 3.17 -20.90
CA SER A 52 -12.12 3.28 -21.80
C SER A 52 -11.04 4.18 -21.18
N PRO A 53 -9.78 4.10 -21.67
CA PRO A 53 -8.76 5.07 -21.29
C PRO A 53 -9.21 6.51 -21.61
N PRO A 54 -8.82 7.52 -20.81
CA PRO A 54 -9.04 8.93 -21.15
C PRO A 54 -8.40 9.28 -22.49
N GLU A 55 -9.03 10.15 -23.28
CA GLU A 55 -8.53 10.49 -24.63
C GLU A 55 -7.39 11.51 -24.62
N ASP A 56 -7.27 12.31 -23.55
CA ASP A 56 -6.28 13.37 -23.45
C ASP A 56 -5.04 12.87 -22.72
N TYR A 57 -3.92 12.83 -23.44
CA TYR A 57 -2.60 12.47 -22.95
C TYR A 57 -1.68 13.67 -23.13
N PRO A 58 -1.66 14.63 -22.18
CA PRO A 58 -0.73 15.74 -22.27
C PRO A 58 0.70 15.21 -22.33
N GLU A 59 1.56 15.93 -23.05
CA GLU A 59 2.99 15.65 -23.10
C GLU A 59 3.55 15.57 -21.67
N PRO A 60 4.52 14.69 -21.36
CA PRO A 60 5.01 14.51 -20.00
C PRO A 60 5.63 15.80 -19.45
N GLU A 61 4.79 16.59 -18.78
CA GLU A 61 5.19 17.76 -18.01
C GLU A 61 5.79 17.31 -16.67
N ASP A 62 6.67 18.12 -16.12
CA ASP A 62 7.27 17.88 -14.81
C ASP A 62 6.16 17.81 -13.75
N VAL A 63 5.94 16.61 -13.22
CA VAL A 63 4.92 16.37 -12.19
C VAL A 63 5.26 17.19 -10.95
N PRO A 64 4.30 17.93 -10.36
CA PRO A 64 4.55 18.75 -9.18
C PRO A 64 5.17 17.95 -8.03
N PRO A 65 6.12 18.52 -7.27
CA PRO A 65 6.82 17.81 -6.20
C PRO A 65 5.89 17.31 -5.09
N GLU A 66 4.76 18.01 -4.87
CA GLU A 66 3.72 17.58 -3.94
C GLU A 66 3.07 16.26 -4.35
N VAL A 67 2.73 16.10 -5.64
CA VAL A 67 2.16 14.86 -6.18
C VAL A 67 3.18 13.72 -6.09
N ILE A 68 4.45 14.00 -6.40
CA ILE A 68 5.53 13.03 -6.24
C ILE A 68 5.69 12.61 -4.78
N SER A 69 5.58 13.55 -3.82
CA SER A 69 5.61 13.26 -2.39
C SER A 69 4.49 12.31 -1.97
N ILE A 70 3.25 12.57 -2.44
CA ILE A 70 2.09 11.71 -2.19
C ILE A 70 2.31 10.32 -2.78
N TYR A 71 2.77 10.23 -4.03
CA TYR A 71 3.06 8.97 -4.70
C TYR A 71 4.07 8.12 -3.92
N ASN A 72 5.20 8.72 -3.53
CA ASN A 72 6.25 8.01 -2.80
C ASN A 72 5.76 7.51 -1.43
N SER A 73 5.08 8.36 -0.66
CA SER A 73 4.49 7.98 0.64
C SER A 73 3.48 6.84 0.49
N THR A 74 2.67 6.88 -0.57
CA THR A 74 1.65 5.86 -0.87
C THR A 74 2.28 4.55 -1.32
N ARG A 75 3.29 4.59 -2.18
CA ARG A 75 4.06 3.41 -2.60
C ARG A 75 4.66 2.70 -1.39
N ASP A 76 5.33 3.45 -0.52
CA ASP A 76 5.99 2.90 0.67
C ASP A 76 4.94 2.30 1.64
N LEU A 77 3.78 2.95 1.77
CA LEU A 77 2.64 2.45 2.55
C LEU A 77 2.07 1.14 1.99
N LEU A 78 1.86 1.07 0.67
CA LEU A 78 1.34 -0.11 0.01
C LEU A 78 2.32 -1.28 0.13
N GLN A 79 3.62 -1.01 0.06
CA GLN A 79 4.67 -2.00 0.25
C GLN A 79 4.64 -2.57 1.68
N GLU A 80 4.51 -1.71 2.70
CA GLU A 80 4.41 -2.15 4.09
C GLU A 80 3.16 -3.01 4.34
N LYS A 81 2.01 -2.62 3.77
CA LYS A 81 0.78 -3.40 3.85
C LYS A 81 0.92 -4.76 3.17
N ALA A 82 1.55 -4.81 1.99
CA ALA A 82 1.82 -6.05 1.30
C ALA A 82 2.71 -6.98 2.13
N SER A 83 3.75 -6.43 2.78
CA SER A 83 4.62 -7.19 3.69
C SER A 83 3.89 -7.73 4.91
N ARG A 84 3.06 -6.91 5.57
CA ARG A 84 2.25 -7.35 6.72
C ARG A 84 1.26 -8.45 6.35
N ARG A 85 0.59 -8.33 5.21
CA ARG A 85 -0.33 -9.36 4.68
C ARG A 85 0.38 -10.67 4.38
N ALA A 86 1.55 -10.59 3.75
CA ALA A 86 2.38 -11.76 3.49
C ALA A 86 2.81 -12.45 4.79
N ALA A 87 3.17 -11.68 5.83
CA ALA A 87 3.51 -12.22 7.14
C ALA A 87 2.31 -12.84 7.88
N ALA A 88 1.11 -12.29 7.70
CA ALA A 88 -0.14 -12.79 8.30
C ALA A 88 -0.81 -13.92 7.50
N CYS A 89 -0.25 -14.31 6.34
CA CYS A 89 -0.85 -15.26 5.40
C CYS A 89 -2.30 -14.91 4.99
N GLU A 90 -2.65 -13.63 5.01
CA GLU A 90 -3.98 -13.13 4.66
C GLU A 90 -4.21 -13.20 3.14
N ARG A 91 -5.21 -13.97 2.70
CA ARG A 91 -5.58 -14.10 1.27
C ARG A 91 -6.85 -13.36 0.90
N GLU A 92 -7.71 -13.06 1.86
CA GLU A 92 -9.01 -12.44 1.61
C GLU A 92 -8.85 -10.94 1.38
N ARG A 93 -9.54 -10.45 0.35
CA ARG A 93 -9.66 -9.02 0.02
C ARG A 93 -11.14 -8.68 0.11
N SER A 94 -11.50 -7.68 0.89
CA SER A 94 -12.90 -7.24 0.94
C SER A 94 -13.28 -6.56 -0.38
N ASP A 95 -14.56 -6.61 -0.74
CA ASP A 95 -15.09 -6.03 -1.98
C ASP A 95 -14.91 -4.49 -1.98
N GLU A 96 -14.89 -3.86 -0.81
CA GLU A 96 -14.68 -2.42 -0.63
C GLU A 96 -13.24 -1.98 -1.02
N GLU A 97 -12.26 -2.89 -0.95
CA GLU A 97 -10.86 -2.67 -1.35
C GLU A 97 -10.61 -2.90 -2.86
N TYR A 98 -11.64 -3.32 -3.61
CA TYR A 98 -11.47 -3.61 -5.03
C TYR A 98 -11.22 -2.35 -5.84
N TYR A 99 -12.07 -1.34 -5.69
CA TYR A 99 -12.02 -0.08 -6.44
C TYR A 99 -10.89 0.84 -5.96
N ALA A 100 -10.36 1.62 -6.88
CA ALA A 100 -9.39 2.66 -6.59
C ALA A 100 -9.95 3.68 -5.59
N LYS A 101 -9.07 4.20 -4.73
CA LYS A 101 -9.38 5.25 -3.76
C LYS A 101 -8.52 6.46 -4.09
N GLU A 102 -9.13 7.62 -3.99
CA GLU A 102 -8.38 8.87 -4.06
C GLU A 102 -7.57 9.05 -2.77
N VAL A 103 -6.34 9.54 -2.92
CA VAL A 103 -5.39 9.66 -1.81
C VAL A 103 -5.03 11.12 -1.62
N TYR A 104 -5.29 11.62 -0.42
CA TYR A 104 -4.94 12.96 0.02
C TYR A 104 -3.85 12.89 1.10
N LYS A 105 -2.95 13.87 1.09
CA LYS A 105 -1.97 14.08 2.16
C LYS A 105 -2.21 15.45 2.77
N ILE A 106 -2.32 15.50 4.09
CA ILE A 106 -2.58 16.73 4.83
C ILE A 106 -1.42 16.92 5.79
N ASP A 107 -0.62 17.93 5.51
CA ASP A 107 0.49 18.28 6.38
C ASP A 107 -0.01 19.17 7.53
N MET A 108 0.66 19.06 8.69
CA MET A 108 0.36 19.92 9.84
C MET A 108 0.61 21.38 9.44
N PRO A 109 -0.28 22.33 9.78
CA PRO A 109 -0.03 23.73 9.51
C PRO A 109 1.26 24.16 10.21
N PRO A 110 2.17 24.83 9.48
CA PRO A 110 3.48 25.18 10.01
C PRO A 110 3.33 26.05 11.24
N SER A 111 3.95 25.63 12.35
CA SER A 111 4.05 26.48 13.55
C SER A 111 5.07 27.60 13.36
N PHE A 112 6.05 27.37 12.48
CA PHE A 112 7.04 28.32 12.01
C PHE A 112 7.22 28.13 10.50
N PRO A 113 7.43 29.21 9.70
CA PRO A 113 7.40 29.17 8.24
C PRO A 113 8.47 28.29 7.57
N SER A 114 9.42 27.72 8.33
CA SER A 114 10.56 26.96 7.79
C SER A 114 10.66 25.52 8.29
N GLU A 115 9.69 24.99 9.04
CA GLU A 115 9.85 23.65 9.65
C GLU A 115 8.55 22.85 9.72
N ASN A 116 8.52 21.70 9.04
CA ASN A 116 7.50 20.65 9.19
C ASN A 116 7.83 19.78 10.42
N ALA A 117 8.10 20.42 11.56
CA ALA A 117 8.42 19.76 12.81
C ALA A 117 7.34 20.04 13.84
N ILE A 118 7.04 19.03 14.66
CA ILE A 118 6.18 19.22 15.82
C ILE A 118 6.97 20.08 16.81
N PRO A 119 6.54 21.32 17.10
CA PRO A 119 7.32 22.22 17.95
C PRO A 119 7.45 21.63 19.36
N PRO A 120 8.58 21.87 20.04
CA PRO A 120 8.68 21.55 21.45
C PRO A 120 7.70 22.44 22.23
N THR A 121 6.84 21.81 23.02
CA THR A 121 5.99 22.50 23.98
C THR A 121 6.87 23.00 25.13
N PHE A 122 7.29 24.27 25.08
CA PHE A 122 8.19 24.90 26.05
C PHE A 122 7.76 24.74 27.53
N TYR A 123 6.47 24.52 27.78
CA TYR A 123 5.91 24.33 29.12
C TYR A 123 5.46 22.90 29.44
N ARG A 124 5.54 21.97 28.48
CA ARG A 124 4.97 20.60 28.63
C ARG A 124 5.87 19.56 27.94
N PRO A 125 6.89 19.02 28.63
CA PRO A 125 7.90 18.16 28.01
C PRO A 125 7.40 16.75 27.63
N TYR A 126 6.28 16.32 28.18
CA TYR A 126 5.81 14.92 28.08
C TYR A 126 4.75 14.67 27.01
N PHE A 127 4.17 15.71 26.41
CA PHE A 127 3.20 15.55 25.33
C PHE A 127 3.31 16.67 24.31
N ARG A 128 2.88 16.37 23.09
CA ARG A 128 2.85 17.29 21.96
C ARG A 128 1.46 17.30 21.35
N ILE A 129 1.03 18.45 20.87
CA ILE A 129 -0.28 18.62 20.22
C ILE A 129 -0.05 18.82 18.73
N VAL A 130 -0.68 17.98 17.93
CA VAL A 130 -0.71 18.11 16.46
C VAL A 130 -2.14 18.49 16.07
N ARG A 131 -2.27 19.48 15.19
CA ARG A 131 -3.56 19.94 14.67
C ARG A 131 -3.52 19.82 13.15
N PHE A 132 -4.66 19.58 12.54
CA PHE A 132 -4.81 19.53 11.09
C PHE A 132 -5.92 20.48 10.70
N ASP A 133 -5.70 21.21 9.61
CA ASP A 133 -6.79 21.91 8.94
C ASP A 133 -7.37 20.98 7.87
N VAL A 134 -8.63 20.61 8.05
CA VAL A 134 -9.38 19.75 7.13
C VAL A 134 -10.51 20.52 6.45
N SER A 135 -10.55 21.85 6.55
CA SER A 135 -11.63 22.66 5.99
C SER A 135 -11.76 22.54 4.48
N ALA A 136 -10.64 22.29 3.79
CA ALA A 136 -10.58 22.10 2.34
C ALA A 136 -10.97 20.68 1.89
N MET A 137 -11.08 19.72 2.82
CA MET A 137 -11.52 18.37 2.46
C MET A 137 -13.00 18.36 2.12
N GLU A 138 -13.37 17.52 1.16
CA GLU A 138 -14.76 17.27 0.85
C GLU A 138 -15.49 16.72 2.08
N LYS A 139 -16.61 17.35 2.45
CA LYS A 139 -17.38 17.02 3.67
C LYS A 139 -18.10 15.67 3.62
N ASN A 140 -17.97 14.94 2.51
CA ASN A 140 -18.56 13.63 2.30
C ASN A 140 -17.78 12.56 3.08
N ALA A 141 -17.95 12.55 4.40
CA ALA A 141 -17.35 11.59 5.32
C ALA A 141 -17.64 10.13 4.92
N SER A 142 -18.72 9.88 4.18
CA SER A 142 -19.09 8.57 3.63
C SER A 142 -18.08 8.01 2.62
N ASN A 143 -17.30 8.86 1.95
CA ASN A 143 -16.28 8.43 0.98
C ASN A 143 -14.94 8.13 1.64
N LEU A 144 -14.75 8.56 2.90
CA LEU A 144 -13.52 8.31 3.66
C LEU A 144 -13.48 6.86 4.11
N VAL A 145 -12.74 6.04 3.38
CA VAL A 145 -12.55 4.62 3.75
C VAL A 145 -11.49 4.45 4.82
N LYS A 146 -10.48 5.33 4.83
CA LYS A 146 -9.31 5.15 5.68
C LYS A 146 -8.52 6.45 5.86
N ALA A 147 -8.14 6.73 7.11
CA ALA A 147 -7.19 7.78 7.46
C ALA A 147 -6.05 7.18 8.30
N GLU A 148 -4.83 7.61 8.03
CA GLU A 148 -3.64 7.20 8.79
C GLU A 148 -2.82 8.40 9.22
N PHE A 149 -2.44 8.44 10.50
CA PHE A 149 -1.51 9.44 11.01
C PHE A 149 -0.08 8.87 10.93
N ARG A 150 0.82 9.60 10.26
CA ARG A 150 2.23 9.20 10.09
C ARG A 150 3.14 10.30 10.63
N VAL A 151 4.13 9.91 11.43
CA VAL A 151 5.12 10.81 12.01
C VAL A 151 6.51 10.24 11.77
N PHE A 152 7.44 11.09 11.33
CA PHE A 152 8.84 10.70 11.21
C PHE A 152 9.52 10.73 12.58
N ARG A 153 10.07 9.60 13.01
CA ARG A 153 10.74 9.47 14.30
C ARG A 153 12.22 9.85 14.19
N LEU A 154 12.61 10.88 14.93
CA LEU A 154 14.02 11.22 15.16
C LEU A 154 14.53 10.52 16.42
N GLN A 155 15.82 10.13 16.42
CA GLN A 155 16.45 9.63 17.63
C GLN A 155 16.51 10.74 18.69
N ASN A 156 16.18 10.40 19.93
CA ASN A 156 16.26 11.33 21.05
C ASN A 156 17.62 11.15 21.75
N PRO A 157 18.62 12.01 21.50
CA PRO A 157 19.95 11.86 22.10
C PRO A 157 19.93 12.04 23.63
N LYS A 158 18.85 12.60 24.20
CA LYS A 158 18.67 12.78 25.63
C LYS A 158 18.00 11.57 26.31
N ALA A 159 17.61 10.55 25.54
CA ALA A 159 16.97 9.36 26.09
C ALA A 159 17.98 8.56 26.93
N ARG A 160 17.61 8.26 28.17
CA ARG A 160 18.38 7.40 29.09
C ARG A 160 18.03 5.92 28.95
N VAL A 161 16.96 5.64 28.20
CA VAL A 161 16.40 4.30 27.98
C VAL A 161 16.34 4.04 26.47
N PRO A 162 16.55 2.79 26.03
CA PRO A 162 16.56 2.44 24.61
C PRO A 162 15.16 2.48 23.98
N GLU A 163 14.11 2.41 24.80
CA GLU A 163 12.72 2.33 24.36
C GLU A 163 11.87 3.39 25.05
N GLN A 164 10.96 3.99 24.28
CA GLN A 164 10.00 4.96 24.78
C GLN A 164 8.59 4.51 24.42
N ARG A 165 7.69 4.50 25.41
CA ARG A 165 6.26 4.26 25.19
C ARG A 165 5.57 5.58 24.83
N ILE A 166 4.81 5.59 23.74
CA ILE A 166 4.08 6.76 23.24
C ILE A 166 2.59 6.43 23.24
N GLU A 167 1.77 7.35 23.74
CA GLU A 167 0.32 7.23 23.75
C GLU A 167 -0.28 8.33 22.86
N LEU A 168 -1.25 7.95 22.04
CA LEU A 168 -1.98 8.88 21.18
C LEU A 168 -3.38 9.11 21.74
N TYR A 169 -3.77 10.39 21.76
CA TYR A 169 -5.07 10.82 22.22
C TYR A 169 -5.76 11.68 21.16
N GLN A 170 -7.06 11.49 21.02
CA GLN A 170 -7.93 12.36 20.24
C GLN A 170 -8.50 13.47 21.11
N VAL A 171 -8.52 14.70 20.60
CA VAL A 171 -9.22 15.82 21.23
C VAL A 171 -10.66 15.81 20.76
N THR A 172 -11.59 15.64 21.69
CA THR A 172 -13.03 15.70 21.42
C THR A 172 -13.52 17.15 21.34
N SER A 173 -14.73 17.37 20.80
CA SER A 173 -15.37 18.68 20.71
C SER A 173 -15.58 19.37 22.06
N LEU A 174 -15.60 18.61 23.16
CA LEU A 174 -15.70 19.09 24.54
C LEU A 174 -14.32 19.44 25.15
N GLY A 175 -13.23 19.32 24.39
CA GLY A 175 -11.87 19.54 24.87
C GLY A 175 -11.34 18.41 25.77
N LEU A 176 -12.05 17.28 25.86
CA LEU A 176 -11.62 16.08 26.58
C LEU A 176 -10.73 15.21 25.69
N TRP A 177 -9.75 14.55 26.31
CA TRP A 177 -8.82 13.64 25.65
C TRP A 177 -9.35 12.21 25.72
N GLU A 178 -9.52 11.57 24.56
CA GLU A 178 -9.91 10.16 24.45
C GLU A 178 -8.71 9.33 24.02
N TRP A 179 -8.39 8.26 24.76
CA TRP A 179 -7.27 7.38 24.43
C TRP A 179 -7.58 6.59 23.16
N THR A 180 -6.66 6.60 22.19
CA THR A 180 -6.84 5.87 20.93
C THR A 180 -5.96 4.64 20.87
N VAL A 181 -4.67 4.77 21.20
CA VAL A 181 -3.69 3.70 20.97
C VAL A 181 -2.40 3.95 21.77
N SER A 182 -1.75 2.86 22.18
CA SER A 182 -0.44 2.86 22.83
C SER A 182 0.57 2.14 21.94
N LEU A 183 1.75 2.73 21.79
CA LEU A 183 2.83 2.21 20.94
C LEU A 183 4.13 2.11 21.74
N GLU A 184 4.86 1.02 21.49
CA GLU A 184 6.21 0.80 21.99
C GLU A 184 7.21 1.15 20.89
N SER A 185 8.24 1.96 21.19
CA SER A 185 9.16 2.47 20.15
C SER A 185 10.20 1.45 19.67
N GLY A 186 9.89 0.15 19.68
CA GLY A 186 10.71 -0.91 19.09
C GLY A 186 10.71 -0.83 17.55
N GLY A 187 11.82 -0.37 16.97
CA GLY A 187 12.23 -0.55 15.56
C GLY A 187 11.16 -0.54 14.45
N GLY A 188 10.65 0.64 14.06
CA GLY A 188 9.84 0.78 12.84
C GLY A 188 9.22 2.17 12.66
N SER A 189 8.88 2.54 11.43
CA SER A 189 8.03 3.70 11.14
C SER A 189 6.64 3.45 11.73
N LEU A 190 6.12 4.40 12.51
CA LEU A 190 4.82 4.26 13.16
C LEU A 190 3.68 4.54 12.18
N LEU A 191 2.96 3.50 11.78
CA LEU A 191 1.66 3.60 11.11
C LEU A 191 0.54 3.56 12.14
N LEU A 192 -0.32 4.58 12.14
CA LEU A 192 -1.48 4.64 13.01
C LEU A 192 -2.76 4.68 12.20
N LEU A 193 -3.61 3.68 12.42
CA LEU A 193 -4.97 3.57 11.90
C LEU A 193 -5.93 4.19 12.91
N SER A 194 -6.47 5.37 12.63
CA SER A 194 -7.60 5.91 13.39
C SER A 194 -8.89 5.48 12.70
N ASN A 195 -9.69 4.64 13.36
CA ASN A 195 -11.10 4.44 12.98
C ASN A 195 -11.86 5.71 13.35
N PHE A 196 -12.08 6.59 12.38
CA PHE A 196 -13.01 7.70 12.55
C PHE A 196 -14.42 7.11 12.68
N ARG A 197 -14.97 7.14 13.90
CA ARG A 197 -16.40 6.95 14.13
C ARG A 197 -17.01 8.34 14.21
N SER A 198 -17.89 8.65 13.27
CA SER A 198 -18.76 9.84 13.34
C SER A 198 -19.89 9.63 14.33
#